data_AF-A0A8F5GU54-F1
#
_entry.id   AF-A0A8F5GU54-F1
#
_cell.length_a   1.000
_cell.length_b   1.000
_cell.length_c   1.000
_cell.angle_alpha   90.00
_cell.angle_beta   90.00
_cell.angle_gamma   90.00
#
_symmetry.space_group_name_H-M   'P 1'
#
loop_
_entity.id
_entity.type
_entity.pdbx_description
1 polymer ?
#
loop_
_entity_poly.entity_id
_entity_poly.type
_entity_poly.pdbx_seq_one_letter_code
_entity_poly.pdbx_strand_id
1 'polypeptide(L)'
;MGKLEEYLRKKGFSLFNEGKRERVIMDDYEFFIENSTIFLPIPLPTGKESLDDLIGMGTKYARASRISQGLGAPLEYELNGTTIYIIKRFQNREDLENSIIKSLEGIESLRYFV
;
A
#
# COMPACT_ATOMS: atom_id res chain seq x y z
N MET A 1 19.82 4.39 6.62
CA MET A 1 18.90 3.57 5.82
C MET A 1 17.90 2.95 6.76
N GLY A 2 16.61 3.21 6.53
CA GLY A 2 15.55 2.63 7.36
C GLY A 2 15.40 1.13 7.08
N LYS A 3 14.83 0.38 8.04
CA LYS A 3 14.64 -1.07 7.92
C LYS A 3 13.73 -1.40 6.74
N LEU A 4 12.71 -0.58 6.53
CA LEU A 4 11.79 -0.70 5.39
C LEU A 4 12.48 -0.51 4.04
N GLU A 5 13.35 0.50 3.90
CA GLU A 5 14.06 0.80 2.66
C GLU A 5 14.95 -0.38 2.23
N GLU A 6 15.68 -0.98 3.19
CA GLU A 6 16.49 -2.16 2.93
C GLU A 6 15.65 -3.36 2.49
N TYR A 7 14.50 -3.59 3.14
CA TYR A 7 13.56 -4.65 2.78
C TYR A 7 13.01 -4.47 1.37
N LEU A 8 12.50 -3.27 1.04
CA LEU A 8 11.92 -2.96 -0.27
C LEU A 8 12.95 -3.18 -1.38
N ARG A 9 14.19 -2.71 -1.19
CA ARG A 9 15.28 -2.91 -2.17
C ARG A 9 15.57 -4.38 -2.42
N LYS A 10 15.58 -5.23 -1.39
CA LYS A 10 15.78 -6.69 -1.54
C LYS A 10 14.66 -7.35 -2.35
N LYS A 11 13.46 -6.77 -2.35
CA LYS A 11 12.29 -7.24 -3.10
C LYS A 11 12.16 -6.63 -4.50
N GLY A 12 13.08 -5.74 -4.89
CA GLY A 12 13.00 -5.02 -6.17
C GLY A 12 12.00 -3.87 -6.17
N PHE A 13 11.45 -3.50 -5.01
CA PHE A 13 10.56 -2.35 -4.86
C PHE A 13 11.37 -1.07 -4.61
N SER A 14 10.75 0.07 -4.89
CA SER A 14 11.39 1.37 -4.77
C SER A 14 10.71 2.23 -3.71
N LEU A 15 11.52 2.99 -2.95
CA LEU A 15 11.07 4.01 -2.00
C LEU A 15 11.61 5.36 -2.46
N PHE A 16 10.72 6.30 -2.76
CA PHE A 16 11.06 7.66 -3.13
C PHE A 16 10.70 8.61 -2.02
N ASN A 17 11.63 9.50 -1.64
CA ASN A 17 11.36 10.55 -0.69
C ASN A 17 10.93 11.83 -1.43
N GLU A 18 9.67 12.22 -1.27
CA GLU A 18 9.03 13.40 -1.87
C GLU A 18 8.85 14.52 -0.82
N GLY A 19 9.85 14.69 0.05
CA GLY A 19 9.89 15.72 1.08
C GLY A 19 9.12 15.33 2.35
N LYS A 20 7.83 15.68 2.43
CA LYS A 20 6.98 15.33 3.59
C LYS A 20 6.36 13.94 3.51
N ARG A 21 6.44 13.33 2.34
CA ARG A 21 5.81 12.07 1.99
C ARG A 21 6.85 11.16 1.39
N GLU A 22 6.80 9.89 1.72
CA GLU A 22 7.52 8.85 1.02
C GLU A 22 6.54 8.05 0.17
N ARG A 23 6.97 7.68 -1.02
CA ARG A 23 6.18 6.92 -1.98
C ARG A 23 6.83 5.58 -2.20
N VAL A 24 6.10 4.51 -1.89
CA VAL A 24 6.51 3.14 -2.16
C VAL A 24 5.92 2.73 -3.50
N ILE A 25 6.78 2.31 -4.43
CA ILE A 25 6.39 1.79 -5.73
C ILE A 25 6.66 0.28 -5.76
N MET A 26 5.59 -0.45 -6.01
CA MET A 26 5.57 -1.88 -6.34
C MET A 26 5.06 -2.03 -7.78
N ASP A 27 5.46 -3.10 -8.48
CA ASP A 27 5.19 -3.32 -9.91
C ASP A 27 3.83 -2.79 -10.43
N ASP A 28 2.74 -3.17 -9.75
CA ASP A 28 1.36 -2.89 -10.12
C ASP A 28 0.62 -1.94 -9.16
N TYR A 29 1.31 -1.45 -8.12
CA TYR A 29 0.68 -0.72 -7.02
C TYR A 29 1.64 0.24 -6.31
N GLU A 30 1.14 1.39 -5.90
CA GLU A 30 1.90 2.36 -5.12
C GLU A 30 1.11 2.84 -3.92
N PHE A 31 1.81 3.21 -2.86
CA PHE A 31 1.21 3.77 -1.66
C PHE A 31 2.14 4.79 -1.00
N PHE A 32 1.58 5.56 -0.07
CA PHE A 32 2.29 6.67 0.54
C PHE A 32 2.47 6.46 2.04
N ILE A 33 3.56 7.03 2.56
CA ILE A 33 3.84 7.11 3.98
C ILE A 33 4.10 8.57 4.35
N GLU A 34 3.43 9.06 5.39
CA GLU A 34 3.72 10.36 5.99
C GLU A 34 3.92 10.17 7.50
N ASN A 35 5.13 10.49 7.99
CA ASN A 35 5.53 10.24 9.37
C ASN A 35 5.31 8.76 9.78
N SER A 36 4.37 8.50 10.68
CA SER A 36 3.93 7.17 11.15
C SER A 36 2.56 6.76 10.58
N THR A 37 2.15 7.32 9.44
CA THR A 37 0.86 7.02 8.79
C THR A 37 1.09 6.46 7.39
N ILE A 38 0.38 5.38 7.06
CA ILE A 38 0.33 4.82 5.70
C ILE A 38 -1.01 5.13 5.04
N PHE A 39 -0.96 5.39 3.74
CA PHE A 39 -2.11 5.70 2.89
C PHE A 39 -2.12 4.76 1.68
N LEU A 40 -3.13 3.89 1.61
CA LEU A 40 -3.32 2.92 0.53
C LEU A 40 -4.41 3.43 -0.43
N PRO A 41 -4.05 3.93 -1.63
CA PRO A 41 -5.02 4.43 -2.60
C PRO A 41 -5.74 3.29 -3.34
N ILE A 42 -7.07 3.36 -3.38
CA ILE A 42 -7.95 2.50 -4.17
C ILE A 42 -8.70 3.38 -5.17
N PRO A 43 -8.46 3.22 -6.49
CA PRO A 43 -9.22 3.96 -7.48
C PRO A 43 -10.66 3.44 -7.56
N LEU A 44 -11.61 4.37 -7.70
CA LEU A 44 -13.02 4.07 -7.88
C LEU A 44 -13.43 4.23 -9.34
N PRO A 45 -14.25 3.32 -9.89
CA PRO A 45 -14.69 3.41 -11.27
C PRO A 45 -15.64 4.60 -11.45
N THR A 46 -15.48 5.31 -12.56
CA THR A 46 -16.30 6.47 -12.96
C THR A 46 -17.30 6.14 -14.05
N GLY A 47 -17.22 4.93 -14.62
CA GLY A 47 -18.05 4.46 -15.74
C GLY A 47 -17.50 4.84 -17.10
N LYS A 48 -16.27 5.36 -17.17
CA LYS A 48 -15.58 5.75 -18.41
C LYS A 48 -14.35 4.89 -18.72
N GLU A 49 -14.04 3.96 -17.83
CA GLU A 49 -12.90 3.07 -17.89
C GLU A 49 -13.08 1.99 -18.97
N SER A 50 -12.00 1.64 -19.65
CA SER A 50 -11.96 0.44 -20.50
C SER A 50 -11.96 -0.83 -19.65
N LEU A 51 -12.14 -1.99 -20.28
CA LEU A 51 -12.02 -3.28 -19.58
C LEU A 51 -10.63 -3.45 -18.94
N ASP A 52 -9.57 -3.05 -19.65
CA ASP A 52 -8.19 -3.14 -19.16
C ASP A 52 -7.97 -2.24 -17.94
N ASP A 53 -8.56 -1.03 -17.95
CA ASP A 53 -8.55 -0.14 -16.80
C ASP A 53 -9.25 -0.77 -15.59
N LEU A 54 -10.43 -1.37 -15.79
CA LEU A 54 -11.18 -2.05 -14.73
C LEU A 54 -10.40 -3.23 -14.14
N ILE A 55 -9.69 -4.01 -14.97
CA ILE A 55 -8.80 -5.09 -14.51
C ILE A 55 -7.63 -4.52 -13.69
N GLY A 56 -7.02 -3.43 -14.16
CA GLY A 56 -5.97 -2.73 -13.43
C GLY A 56 -6.45 -2.21 -12.07
N MET A 57 -7.65 -1.63 -12.02
CA MET A 57 -8.27 -1.16 -10.78
C MET A 57 -8.58 -2.32 -9.82
N GLY A 58 -9.08 -3.45 -10.32
CA GLY A 58 -9.29 -4.66 -9.53
C GLY A 58 -7.99 -5.21 -8.93
N THR A 59 -6.89 -5.15 -9.68
CA THR A 59 -5.55 -5.51 -9.18
C THR A 59 -5.12 -4.59 -8.04
N LYS A 60 -5.26 -3.28 -8.20
CA LYS A 60 -4.94 -2.29 -7.15
C LYS A 60 -5.80 -2.49 -5.91
N TYR A 61 -7.10 -2.75 -6.06
CA TYR A 61 -8.00 -3.07 -4.95
C TYR A 61 -7.52 -4.32 -4.19
N ALA A 62 -7.18 -5.40 -4.91
CA ALA A 62 -6.69 -6.63 -4.29
C ALA A 62 -5.38 -6.41 -3.50
N ARG A 63 -4.47 -5.57 -4.02
CA ARG A 63 -3.24 -5.19 -3.34
C ARG A 63 -3.53 -4.41 -2.06
N ALA A 64 -4.31 -3.34 -2.16
CA ALA A 64 -4.70 -2.52 -1.02
C ALA A 64 -5.38 -3.35 0.07
N SER A 65 -6.32 -4.24 -0.31
CA SER A 65 -7.05 -5.12 0.60
C SER A 65 -6.12 -6.08 1.35
N ARG A 66 -5.17 -6.72 0.66
CA ARG A 66 -4.24 -7.64 1.31
C ARG A 66 -3.28 -6.90 2.25
N ILE A 67 -2.76 -5.75 1.82
CA ILE A 67 -1.91 -4.94 2.69
C ILE A 67 -2.70 -4.52 3.92
N SER A 68 -3.91 -3.99 3.76
CA SER A 68 -4.75 -3.54 4.88
C SER A 68 -5.12 -4.65 5.85
N GLN A 69 -5.32 -5.89 5.37
CA GLN A 69 -5.52 -7.06 6.22
C GLN A 69 -4.27 -7.35 7.08
N GLY A 70 -3.08 -7.28 6.49
CA GLY A 70 -1.83 -7.47 7.23
C GLY A 70 -1.55 -6.35 8.24
N LEU A 71 -1.98 -5.11 7.95
CA LEU A 71 -1.81 -3.96 8.87
C LEU A 71 -2.71 -4.06 10.11
N GLY A 72 -3.85 -4.75 10.01
CA GLY A 72 -4.80 -4.93 11.09
C GLY A 72 -5.61 -3.69 11.46
N ALA A 73 -6.61 -3.89 12.34
CA ALA A 73 -7.52 -2.85 12.79
C ALA A 73 -6.88 -1.91 13.86
N PRO A 74 -7.46 -0.73 14.13
CA PRO A 74 -8.47 -0.04 13.32
C PRO A 74 -7.88 0.59 12.05
N LEU A 75 -8.71 0.70 11.00
CA LEU A 75 -8.40 1.39 9.74
C LEU A 75 -9.35 2.59 9.58
N GLU A 76 -8.80 3.70 9.10
CA GLU A 76 -9.54 4.90 8.69
C GLU A 76 -9.76 4.87 7.17
N TYR A 77 -10.78 5.58 6.69
CA TYR A 77 -11.08 5.68 5.26
C TYR A 77 -11.39 7.13 4.89
N GLU A 78 -10.83 7.60 3.79
CA GLU A 78 -11.06 8.94 3.27
C GLU A 78 -11.33 8.90 1.76
N LEU A 79 -12.36 9.59 1.29
CA LEU A 79 -12.65 9.73 -0.13
C LEU A 79 -12.09 11.06 -0.64
N ASN A 80 -11.24 11.01 -1.66
CA ASN A 80 -10.71 12.18 -2.34
C ASN A 80 -10.88 12.01 -3.84
N GLY A 81 -11.85 12.73 -4.40
CA GLY A 81 -12.25 12.61 -5.80
C GLY A 81 -12.67 11.17 -6.14
N THR A 82 -11.94 10.54 -7.06
CA THR A 82 -12.18 9.17 -7.51
C THR A 82 -11.27 8.15 -6.82
N THR A 83 -10.68 8.49 -5.67
CA THR A 83 -9.79 7.61 -4.91
C THR A 83 -10.25 7.49 -3.47
N ILE A 84 -10.39 6.26 -2.97
CA ILE A 84 -10.49 5.99 -1.53
C ILE A 84 -9.10 5.72 -0.98
N TYR A 85 -8.74 6.38 0.11
CA TYR A 85 -7.56 6.06 0.88
C TYR A 85 -7.95 5.20 2.07
N ILE A 86 -7.34 4.02 2.19
CA ILE A 86 -7.29 3.30 3.47
C ILE A 86 -6.11 3.85 4.25
N ILE A 87 -6.37 4.32 5.46
CA ILE A 87 -5.41 5.05 6.29
C ILE A 87 -5.16 4.25 7.57
N LYS A 88 -3.90 4.05 7.93
CA LYS A 88 -3.51 3.45 9.20
C LYS A 88 -2.45 4.30 9.89
N ARG A 89 -2.76 4.72 11.12
CA ARG A 89 -1.85 5.48 11.98
C ARG A 89 -1.17 4.55 12.97
N PHE A 90 0.14 4.71 13.09
CA PHE A 90 0.99 4.00 14.05
C PHE A 90 1.51 4.97 15.10
N GLN A 91 1.81 4.44 16.29
CA GLN A 91 2.33 5.23 17.40
C GLN A 91 3.71 5.83 17.08
N ASN A 92 4.52 5.08 16.33
CA ASN A 92 5.85 5.49 15.93
C ASN A 92 6.20 4.91 14.56
N ARG A 93 7.36 5.31 14.05
CA ARG A 93 7.85 4.90 12.74
C ARG A 93 8.25 3.42 12.69
N GLU A 94 8.79 2.90 13.78
CA GLU A 94 9.26 1.52 13.85
C GLU A 94 8.10 0.53 13.72
N ASP A 95 6.99 0.78 14.40
CA ASP A 95 5.76 -0.01 14.31
C ASP A 95 5.21 -0.02 12.87
N LEU A 96 5.22 1.14 12.21
CA LEU A 96 4.81 1.25 10.80
C LEU A 96 5.69 0.39 9.91
N GLU A 97 7.01 0.50 10.02
CA GLU A 97 7.95 -0.25 9.17
C GLU A 97 7.81 -1.75 9.40
N ASN A 98 7.71 -2.18 10.66
CA ASN A 98 7.52 -3.58 11.02
C ASN A 98 6.19 -4.15 10.50
N SER A 99 5.10 -3.38 10.61
CA SER A 99 3.79 -3.80 10.09
C SER A 99 3.77 -3.88 8.58
N ILE A 100 4.37 -2.91 7.86
CA ILE A 100 4.46 -2.97 6.39
C ILE A 100 5.24 -4.21 5.95
N ILE A 101 6.41 -4.46 6.54
CA ILE A 101 7.23 -5.63 6.21
C ILE A 101 6.43 -6.92 6.40
N LYS A 102 5.80 -7.10 7.56
CA LYS A 102 4.99 -8.29 7.85
C LYS A 102 3.81 -8.45 6.88
N SER A 103 3.13 -7.37 6.54
CA SER A 103 2.03 -7.40 5.57
C SER A 103 2.51 -7.85 4.19
N LEU A 104 3.67 -7.35 3.74
CA LEU A 104 4.24 -7.71 2.45
C LEU A 104 4.73 -9.17 2.42
N GLU A 105 5.32 -9.67 3.51
CA GLU A 105 5.70 -11.09 3.65
C GLU A 105 4.47 -12.01 3.63
N GLY A 106 3.38 -11.61 4.30
CA GLY A 106 2.11 -12.35 4.29
C GLY A 106 1.46 -12.44 2.91
N ILE A 107 1.64 -11.42 2.06
CA ILE A 107 1.15 -11.44 0.67
C ILE A 107 1.91 -12.45 -0.19
N GLU A 108 3.23 -12.54 -0.01
CA GLU A 108 4.06 -13.45 -0.81
C GLU A 108 3.82 -14.91 -0.44
N SER A 109 3.60 -15.23 0.83
CA SER A 109 3.30 -16.61 1.24
C SER A 109 1.99 -17.12 0.64
N LEU A 110 1.00 -16.24 0.47
CA LEU A 110 -0.29 -16.57 -0.16
C LEU A 110 -0.20 -16.74 -1.68
N ARG A 111 0.84 -16.21 -2.35
CA ARG A 111 1.07 -16.39 -3.79
C ARG A 111 1.40 -17.84 -4.16
N TYR A 112 1.82 -18.65 -3.20
CA TYR A 112 2.13 -20.07 -3.38
C TYR A 112 0.92 -21.00 -3.17
N PHE A 113 -0.25 -20.46 -2.82
CA PHE A 113 -1.49 -21.23 -2.62
C PHE A 113 -2.55 -21.01 -3.72
N VAL A 114 -2.24 -20.22 -4.75
CA VAL A 114 -3.07 -20.01 -5.96
C VAL A 114 -2.33 -20.56 -7.17
#